data_AF-A0A0F9LGH3-F1
#
_entry.id   AF-A0A0F9LGH3-F1
#
_cell.length_a   1.000
_cell.length_b   1.000
_cell.length_c   1.000
_cell.angle_alpha   90.00
_cell.angle_beta   90.00
_cell.angle_gamma   90.00
#
_symmetry.space_group_name_H-M   'P 1'
#
loop_
_entity.id
_entity.type
_entity.pdbx_description
1 polymer ?
#
loop_
_entity_poly.entity_id
_entity_poly.type
_entity_poly.pdbx_seq_one_letter_code
_entity_poly.pdbx_strand_id
1 'polypeptide(L)'
;MAKVRTIPVSQVIDASSGAYSAGDVVSADDTCATLAIPWKFDTKKQGSTWKIKEAHLFNETENQPVQYDLILFNTTPTGELKDAEANTNPIKADRLLWLGTIPFPFSIARGATVATVTQATPSTSGRLPMTVKTLDSDTFIYGVLVTNTAYTQTATDDITITLELEELVTVTHPA
;
A
#
# COMPACT_ATOMS: atom_id res chain seq x y z
N MET A 1 3.95 -32.18 0.99
CA MET A 1 3.93 -31.05 0.02
C MET A 1 3.62 -29.78 0.79
N ALA A 2 4.37 -28.69 0.57
CA ALA A 2 3.99 -27.39 1.11
C ALA A 2 2.76 -26.87 0.34
N LYS A 3 1.72 -26.44 1.06
CA LYS A 3 0.53 -25.85 0.45
C LYS A 3 0.70 -24.33 0.45
N VAL A 4 0.51 -23.68 -0.69
CA VAL A 4 0.44 -22.22 -0.75
C VAL A 4 -1.00 -21.78 -0.49
N ARG A 5 -1.18 -20.80 0.39
CA ARG A 5 -2.47 -20.13 0.61
C ARG A 5 -2.32 -18.66 0.20
N THR A 6 -3.22 -18.19 -0.66
CA THR A 6 -3.37 -16.77 -0.95
C THR A 6 -4.39 -16.13 -0.02
N ILE A 7 -4.07 -14.98 0.55
CA ILE A 7 -4.97 -14.16 1.36
C ILE A 7 -4.91 -12.70 0.88
N PRO A 8 -6.07 -12.07 0.59
CA PRO A 8 -6.12 -10.63 0.41
C PRO A 8 -6.08 -9.94 1.77
N VAL A 9 -5.32 -8.86 1.86
CA VAL A 9 -5.39 -7.90 2.98
C VAL A 9 -5.63 -6.52 2.39
N SER A 10 -6.56 -5.77 2.98
CA SER A 10 -6.95 -4.47 2.45
C SER A 10 -7.10 -3.43 3.55
N GLN A 11 -6.94 -2.18 3.15
CA GLN A 11 -7.37 -1.03 3.92
C GLN A 11 -8.12 -0.08 3.01
N VAL A 12 -9.17 0.51 3.55
CA VAL A 12 -10.01 1.55 2.92
C VAL A 12 -9.90 2.79 3.78
N ILE A 13 -9.85 3.96 3.15
CA ILE A 13 -9.93 5.26 3.81
C ILE A 13 -10.86 6.18 3.04
N ASP A 14 -11.59 7.03 3.75
CA ASP A 14 -12.18 8.26 3.24
C ASP A 14 -11.06 9.31 3.13
N ALA A 15 -10.54 9.50 1.92
CA ALA A 15 -9.37 10.35 1.70
C ALA A 15 -9.75 11.83 1.83
N SER A 16 -8.83 12.61 2.41
CA SER A 16 -9.02 14.06 2.53
C SER A 16 -9.16 14.71 1.16
N SER A 17 -10.10 15.65 1.03
CA SER A 17 -10.24 16.45 -0.18
C SER A 17 -9.06 17.40 -0.33
N GLY A 18 -8.45 17.49 -1.51
CA GLY A 18 -7.34 18.40 -1.71
C GLY A 18 -6.51 18.09 -2.95
N ALA A 19 -5.61 19.03 -3.27
CA ALA A 19 -4.62 18.85 -4.31
C ALA A 19 -3.37 18.19 -3.72
N TYR A 20 -2.88 17.15 -4.38
CA TYR A 20 -1.60 16.52 -4.13
C TYR A 20 -0.64 16.91 -5.25
N SER A 21 0.56 17.33 -4.87
CA SER A 21 1.71 17.47 -5.77
C SER A 21 2.36 16.10 -5.98
N ALA A 22 3.15 15.97 -7.06
CA ALA A 22 3.99 14.78 -7.23
C ALA A 22 5.02 14.69 -6.08
N GLY A 23 5.07 13.54 -5.42
CA GLY A 23 5.91 13.28 -4.27
C GLY A 23 5.20 13.45 -2.93
N ASP A 24 3.92 13.80 -2.91
CA ASP A 24 3.18 13.97 -1.66
C ASP A 24 2.71 12.63 -1.08
N VAL A 25 2.60 12.59 0.25
CA VAL A 25 2.03 11.46 1.00
C VAL A 25 0.51 11.50 0.93
N VAL A 26 -0.09 10.35 0.64
CA VAL A 26 -1.52 10.09 0.87
C VAL A 26 -1.64 9.32 2.19
N SER A 27 -2.05 10.03 3.24
CA SER A 27 -2.17 9.48 4.60
C SER A 27 -3.30 8.47 4.68
N ALA A 28 -3.19 7.51 5.60
CA ALA A 28 -4.26 6.57 5.89
C ALA A 28 -5.25 7.10 6.96
N ASP A 29 -5.48 8.42 6.99
CA ASP A 29 -6.40 9.07 7.92
C ASP A 29 -7.83 9.08 7.35
N ASP A 30 -8.64 8.17 7.86
CA ASP A 30 -10.06 7.94 7.52
C ASP A 30 -11.01 9.00 8.11
N THR A 31 -10.50 10.03 8.80
CA THR A 31 -11.35 11.01 9.49
C THR A 31 -11.29 12.41 8.87
N CYS A 32 -10.61 12.57 7.74
CA CYS A 32 -10.24 13.88 7.20
C CYS A 32 -9.56 14.79 8.25
N ALA A 33 -9.03 14.20 9.32
CA ALA A 33 -8.22 14.91 10.28
C ALA A 33 -6.80 15.03 9.71
N THR A 34 -5.98 15.88 10.30
CA THR A 34 -4.60 16.08 9.83
C THR A 34 -3.66 15.05 10.47
N LEU A 35 -4.13 13.81 10.74
CA LEU A 35 -3.34 12.81 11.43
C LEU A 35 -2.32 12.19 10.48
N ALA A 36 -1.14 11.95 11.04
CA ALA A 36 -0.01 11.35 10.36
C ALA A 36 -0.04 9.83 10.58
N ILE A 37 -0.85 9.12 9.78
CA ILE A 37 -1.14 7.69 9.96
C ILE A 37 -0.63 6.90 8.75
N PRO A 38 0.21 5.85 8.95
CA PRO A 38 0.61 4.99 7.86
C PRO A 38 -0.52 4.04 7.46
N TRP A 39 -0.49 3.56 6.22
CA TRP A 39 -1.30 2.42 5.79
C TRP A 39 -0.91 1.18 6.60
N LYS A 40 -1.88 0.34 6.98
CA LYS A 40 -1.70 -0.87 7.78
C LYS A 40 -2.46 -2.04 7.18
N PHE A 41 -1.72 -3.07 6.81
CA PHE A 41 -2.26 -4.30 6.24
C PHE A 41 -2.11 -5.44 7.23
N ASP A 42 -3.22 -5.88 7.84
CA ASP A 42 -3.20 -6.91 8.87
C ASP A 42 -3.06 -8.31 8.26
N THR A 43 -1.86 -8.88 8.39
CA THR A 43 -1.55 -10.23 7.91
C THR A 43 -2.09 -11.33 8.82
N LYS A 44 -2.66 -10.98 9.98
CA LYS A 44 -3.18 -11.88 11.02
C LYS A 44 -2.13 -12.79 11.68
N LYS A 45 -0.84 -12.69 11.32
CA LYS A 45 0.24 -13.49 11.92
C LYS A 45 1.50 -12.68 12.20
N GLN A 46 2.03 -12.83 13.40
CA GLN A 46 3.25 -12.18 13.85
C GLN A 46 4.50 -12.90 13.32
N GLY A 47 5.58 -12.17 13.09
CA GLY A 47 6.90 -12.70 12.70
C GLY A 47 6.92 -13.50 11.39
N SER A 48 5.86 -13.42 10.61
CA SER A 48 5.62 -14.30 9.47
C SER A 48 6.21 -13.72 8.20
N THR A 49 6.73 -14.59 7.34
CA THR A 49 7.22 -14.21 6.01
C THR A 49 6.10 -14.42 5.00
N TRP A 50 5.84 -13.38 4.22
CA TRP A 50 4.80 -13.35 3.20
C TRP A 50 5.42 -13.05 1.84
N LYS A 51 4.72 -13.44 0.79
CA LYS A 51 5.05 -13.04 -0.57
C LYS A 51 3.90 -12.24 -1.16
N ILE A 52 4.11 -10.96 -1.37
CA ILE A 52 3.15 -10.09 -2.08
C ILE A 52 3.21 -10.47 -3.56
N LYS A 53 2.10 -10.92 -4.12
CA LYS A 53 1.99 -11.32 -5.52
C LYS A 53 1.48 -10.19 -6.39
N GLU A 54 0.45 -9.51 -5.92
CA GLU A 54 -0.26 -8.46 -6.63
C GLU A 54 -0.65 -7.38 -5.63
N ALA A 55 -0.80 -6.16 -6.13
CA ALA A 55 -1.38 -5.07 -5.37
C ALA A 55 -2.37 -4.32 -6.26
N HIS A 56 -3.51 -3.96 -5.68
CA HIS A 56 -4.56 -3.19 -6.34
C HIS A 56 -4.74 -1.88 -5.59
N LEU A 57 -4.88 -0.79 -6.33
CA LEU A 57 -5.31 0.49 -5.81
C LEU A 57 -6.56 0.91 -6.56
N PHE A 58 -7.60 1.21 -5.79
CA PHE A 58 -8.88 1.74 -6.26
C PHE A 58 -9.09 3.09 -5.57
N ASN A 59 -9.32 4.13 -6.36
CA ASN A 59 -9.64 5.46 -5.88
C ASN A 59 -10.97 5.87 -6.54
N GLU A 60 -11.98 6.18 -5.73
CA GLU A 60 -13.29 6.59 -6.22
C GLU A 60 -13.23 7.87 -7.05
N THR A 61 -12.24 8.73 -6.82
CA THR A 61 -12.04 9.93 -7.64
C THR A 61 -11.86 9.56 -9.10
N GLU A 62 -12.82 10.04 -9.88
CA GLU A 62 -13.01 9.64 -11.26
C GLU A 62 -11.96 10.29 -12.18
N ASN A 63 -11.59 9.56 -13.23
CA ASN A 63 -10.87 10.10 -14.38
C ASN A 63 -9.50 10.79 -14.07
N GLN A 64 -8.77 10.30 -13.07
CA GLN A 64 -7.44 10.84 -12.74
C GLN A 64 -6.32 9.94 -13.29
N PRO A 65 -5.42 10.43 -14.16
CA PRO A 65 -4.20 9.72 -14.53
C PRO A 65 -3.14 9.92 -13.44
N VAL A 66 -3.15 9.06 -12.42
CA VAL A 66 -2.25 9.12 -11.27
C VAL A 66 -1.36 7.91 -11.26
N GLN A 67 -0.09 8.14 -10.96
CA GLN A 67 0.85 7.09 -10.63
C GLN A 67 1.13 7.14 -9.13
N TYR A 68 1.21 5.98 -8.48
CA TYR A 68 1.50 5.88 -7.05
C TYR A 68 2.66 4.93 -6.79
N ASP A 69 3.39 5.17 -5.71
CA ASP A 69 4.31 4.21 -5.11
C ASP A 69 3.84 3.89 -3.69
N LEU A 70 3.81 2.60 -3.35
CA LEU A 70 3.57 2.16 -1.98
C LEU A 70 4.89 1.66 -1.36
N ILE A 71 5.43 2.43 -0.42
CA ILE A 71 6.67 2.11 0.29
C ILE A 71 6.31 1.31 1.53
N LEU A 72 6.86 0.10 1.66
CA LEU A 72 6.49 -0.85 2.70
C LEU A 72 7.51 -0.95 3.82
N PHE A 73 7.02 -1.12 5.05
CA PHE A 73 7.79 -1.24 6.28
C PHE A 73 7.24 -2.34 7.19
N ASN A 74 8.09 -2.91 8.04
CA ASN A 74 7.69 -3.91 9.03
C ASN A 74 7.19 -3.31 10.35
N THR A 75 7.22 -1.98 10.48
CA THR A 75 6.68 -1.19 11.59
C THR A 75 6.33 0.22 11.09
N THR A 76 5.71 1.05 11.94
CA THR A 76 5.44 2.46 11.60
C THR A 76 6.76 3.17 11.24
N PRO A 77 6.89 3.72 10.02
CA PRO A 77 8.08 4.48 9.64
C PRO A 77 8.13 5.82 10.38
N THR A 78 9.30 6.44 10.39
CA THR A 78 9.55 7.70 11.11
C THR A 78 9.67 8.92 10.19
N GLY A 79 9.57 8.72 8.87
CA GLY A 79 9.45 9.81 7.90
C GLY A 79 8.07 10.48 7.91
N GLU A 80 7.82 11.31 6.90
CA GLU A 80 6.57 12.06 6.76
C GLU A 80 5.39 11.11 6.53
N LEU A 81 4.29 11.38 7.24
CA LEU A 81 3.06 10.58 7.22
C LEU A 81 1.81 11.44 7.13
N LYS A 82 1.95 12.76 7.26
CA LYS A 82 0.86 13.71 7.17
C LYS A 82 0.42 13.84 5.71
N ASP A 83 -0.89 13.94 5.55
CA ASP A 83 -1.53 14.02 4.25
C ASP A 83 -1.13 15.28 3.47
N ALA A 84 -0.93 15.13 2.16
CA ALA A 84 -0.55 16.19 1.22
C ALA A 84 0.75 16.93 1.57
N GLU A 85 1.63 16.30 2.38
CA GLU A 85 2.98 16.79 2.65
C GLU A 85 4.01 16.01 1.82
N ALA A 86 5.15 16.65 1.54
CA ALA A 86 6.21 16.05 0.74
C ALA A 86 6.78 14.79 1.43
N ASN A 87 6.78 13.68 0.70
CA ASN A 87 7.31 12.42 1.19
C ASN A 87 8.82 12.51 1.47
N THR A 88 9.21 12.02 2.65
CA THR A 88 10.62 11.85 3.02
C THR A 88 11.04 10.38 3.11
N ASN A 89 10.10 9.43 2.95
CA ASN A 89 10.36 8.00 3.06
C ASN A 89 10.95 7.40 1.76
N PRO A 90 11.76 6.33 1.86
CA PRO A 90 12.35 5.82 3.09
C PRO A 90 13.49 6.74 3.57
N ILE A 91 13.55 7.02 4.87
CA ILE A 91 14.69 7.75 5.46
C ILE A 91 15.80 6.80 5.89
N LYS A 92 17.03 7.32 6.02
CA LYS A 92 18.22 6.53 6.44
C LYS A 92 18.05 5.83 7.80
N ALA A 93 17.27 6.41 8.70
CA ALA A 93 16.99 5.83 10.01
C ALA A 93 16.17 4.52 9.89
N ASP A 94 15.26 4.46 8.93
CA ASP A 94 14.31 3.34 8.73
C ASP A 94 14.86 2.24 7.80
N ARG A 95 16.15 2.29 7.43
CA ARG A 95 16.74 1.33 6.46
C ARG A 95 16.56 -0.15 6.84
N LEU A 96 16.45 -0.46 8.13
CA LEU A 96 16.24 -1.82 8.64
C LEU A 96 14.75 -2.19 8.75
N LEU A 97 13.88 -1.20 8.63
CA LEU A 97 12.42 -1.33 8.68
C LEU A 97 11.84 -1.48 7.28
N TRP A 98 12.50 -0.89 6.28
CA TRP A 98 12.10 -0.91 4.88
C TRP A 98 12.07 -2.32 4.29
N LEU A 99 10.92 -2.69 3.74
CA LEU A 99 10.66 -3.99 3.11
C LEU A 99 10.75 -3.93 1.58
N GLY A 100 10.48 -2.76 0.99
CA GLY A 100 10.46 -2.57 -0.45
C GLY A 100 9.54 -1.44 -0.87
N THR A 101 9.40 -1.25 -2.19
CA THR A 101 8.43 -0.31 -2.77
C THR A 101 7.70 -1.02 -3.90
N ILE A 102 6.38 -0.90 -3.92
CA ILE A 102 5.52 -1.38 -5.00
C ILE A 102 5.17 -0.17 -5.88
N PRO A 103 5.74 -0.07 -7.09
CA PRO A 103 5.31 0.95 -8.04
C PRO A 103 4.01 0.49 -8.71
N PHE A 104 2.97 1.30 -8.59
CA PHE A 104 1.77 1.13 -9.38
C PHE A 104 2.00 1.76 -10.77
N PRO A 105 1.57 1.10 -11.86
CA PRO A 105 1.53 1.76 -13.15
C PRO A 105 0.55 2.94 -13.11
N PHE A 106 0.62 3.83 -14.11
CA PHE A 106 -0.38 4.88 -14.29
C PHE A 106 -1.79 4.28 -14.27
N SER A 107 -2.66 4.85 -13.45
CA SER A 107 -4.07 4.54 -13.52
C SER A 107 -4.61 4.93 -14.89
N ILE A 108 -5.52 4.12 -15.39
CA ILE A 108 -6.08 4.33 -16.72
C ILE A 108 -7.37 5.12 -16.58
N ALA A 109 -7.37 6.35 -17.09
CA ALA A 109 -8.60 7.11 -17.30
C ALA A 109 -9.48 6.39 -18.35
N ARG A 110 -10.63 5.84 -17.91
CA ARG A 110 -11.55 5.06 -18.77
C ARG A 110 -12.82 5.83 -19.17
N GLY A 111 -13.08 6.96 -18.53
CA GLY A 111 -14.26 7.80 -18.78
C GLY A 111 -14.49 8.76 -17.61
N ALA A 112 -15.28 9.81 -17.84
CA ALA A 112 -15.50 10.88 -16.86
C ALA A 112 -16.12 10.39 -15.54
N THR A 113 -16.89 9.30 -15.57
CA THR A 113 -17.61 8.74 -14.41
C THR A 113 -17.06 7.38 -13.96
N VAL A 114 -15.77 7.13 -14.21
CA VAL A 114 -15.15 5.84 -13.89
C VAL A 114 -14.05 6.09 -12.88
N ALA A 115 -14.15 5.37 -11.75
CA ALA A 115 -13.17 5.36 -10.69
C ALA A 115 -11.75 5.08 -11.22
N THR A 116 -10.78 5.67 -10.57
CA THR A 116 -9.37 5.55 -10.90
C THR A 116 -8.83 4.23 -10.34
N VAL A 117 -8.36 3.33 -11.21
CA VAL A 117 -7.83 2.02 -10.81
C VAL A 117 -6.45 1.77 -11.37
N THR A 118 -5.61 1.09 -10.58
CA THR A 118 -4.30 0.61 -11.02
C THR A 118 -3.94 -0.70 -10.32
N GLN A 119 -3.14 -1.53 -11.00
CA GLN A 119 -2.73 -2.84 -10.51
C GLN A 119 -1.24 -3.05 -10.75
N ALA A 120 -0.51 -3.38 -9.69
CA ALA A 120 0.84 -3.89 -9.78
C ALA A 120 0.81 -5.42 -9.84
N THR A 121 1.36 -5.99 -10.91
CA THR A 121 1.43 -7.44 -11.14
C THR A 121 2.87 -7.92 -11.24
N PRO A 122 3.12 -9.23 -11.14
CA PRO A 122 4.43 -9.80 -11.38
C PRO A 122 4.99 -9.38 -12.74
N SER A 123 6.14 -8.75 -12.76
CA SER A 123 6.82 -8.41 -14.01
C SER A 123 8.33 -8.34 -13.80
N THR A 124 9.09 -8.35 -14.88
CA THR A 124 10.55 -8.23 -14.81
C THR A 124 11.01 -6.82 -14.41
N SER A 125 10.10 -5.85 -14.50
CA SER A 125 10.32 -4.43 -14.19
C SER A 125 9.55 -3.96 -12.94
N GLY A 126 8.35 -4.51 -12.68
CA GLY A 126 7.57 -4.29 -11.47
C GLY A 126 8.05 -5.23 -10.37
N ARG A 127 8.36 -4.66 -9.20
CA ARG A 127 9.07 -5.31 -8.08
C ARG A 127 8.29 -6.45 -7.39
N LEU A 128 7.29 -7.01 -8.05
CA LEU A 128 6.50 -8.15 -7.61
C LEU A 128 6.87 -9.42 -8.41
N PRO A 129 6.86 -10.60 -7.78
CA PRO A 129 6.48 -10.81 -6.39
C PRO A 129 7.57 -10.38 -5.40
N MET A 130 7.16 -9.87 -4.24
CA MET A 130 8.06 -9.34 -3.20
C MET A 130 7.91 -10.14 -1.91
N THR A 131 9.04 -10.59 -1.36
CA THR A 131 9.06 -11.21 -0.03
C THR A 131 9.13 -10.14 1.04
N VAL A 132 8.24 -10.22 2.02
CA VAL A 132 8.17 -9.30 3.17
C VAL A 132 8.07 -10.09 4.47
N LYS A 133 8.53 -9.52 5.58
CA LYS A 133 8.43 -10.13 6.90
C LYS A 133 7.80 -9.14 7.88
N THR A 134 6.75 -9.56 8.59
CA THR A 134 6.24 -8.80 9.74
C THR A 134 7.21 -8.90 10.91
N LEU A 135 7.20 -7.92 11.82
CA LEU A 135 7.96 -8.01 13.06
C LEU A 135 7.43 -9.14 13.94
N ASP A 136 8.29 -9.72 14.77
CA ASP A 136 7.91 -10.85 15.64
C ASP A 136 6.86 -10.46 16.70
N SER A 137 6.67 -9.16 16.95
CA SER A 137 5.68 -8.61 17.87
C SER A 137 4.44 -8.02 17.19
N ASP A 138 4.34 -8.08 15.86
CA ASP A 138 3.34 -7.32 15.11
C ASP A 138 2.73 -8.14 13.95
N THR A 139 1.44 -7.94 13.66
CA THR A 139 0.74 -8.58 12.54
C THR A 139 0.64 -7.70 11.30
N PHE A 140 1.04 -6.43 11.37
CA PHE A 140 0.87 -5.48 10.28
C PHE A 140 2.09 -5.41 9.35
N ILE A 141 1.81 -5.24 8.06
CA ILE A 141 2.72 -4.57 7.11
C ILE A 141 2.29 -3.11 7.06
N TYR A 142 3.23 -2.19 7.17
CA TYR A 142 2.98 -0.75 7.14
C TYR A 142 3.30 -0.19 5.77
N GLY A 143 2.57 0.83 5.34
CA GLY A 143 2.73 1.46 4.03
C GLY A 143 2.72 2.97 4.10
N VAL A 144 3.48 3.60 3.20
CA VAL A 144 3.36 5.02 2.85
C VAL A 144 3.01 5.08 1.38
N LEU A 145 1.79 5.54 1.07
CA LEU A 145 1.37 5.79 -0.30
C LEU A 145 1.88 7.16 -0.72
N VAL A 146 2.60 7.22 -1.83
CA VAL A 146 3.20 8.44 -2.36
C VAL A 146 2.71 8.63 -3.78
N THR A 147 2.33 9.85 -4.11
CA THR A 147 1.95 10.21 -5.47
C THR A 147 3.21 10.41 -6.32
N ASN A 148 3.21 9.94 -7.55
CA ASN A 148 4.25 10.22 -8.55
C ASN A 148 3.78 11.23 -9.60
N THR A 149 2.51 11.62 -9.54
CA THR A 149 1.89 12.61 -10.42
C THR A 149 0.91 13.42 -9.59
N ALA A 150 0.84 14.72 -9.88
CA ALA A 150 -0.11 15.60 -9.20
C ALA A 150 -1.56 15.24 -9.58
N TYR A 151 -2.47 15.32 -8.62
CA TYR A 151 -3.90 15.12 -8.83
C TYR A 151 -4.70 15.84 -7.74
N THR A 152 -6.02 15.94 -7.93
CA THR A 152 -6.91 16.47 -6.90
C THR A 152 -7.90 15.39 -6.49
N GLN A 153 -7.93 15.07 -5.20
CA GLN A 153 -8.91 14.15 -4.60
C GLN A 153 -10.24 14.89 -4.39
N THR A 154 -11.35 14.25 -4.76
CA THR A 154 -12.68 14.76 -4.41
C THR A 154 -12.99 14.41 -2.96
N ALA A 155 -13.74 15.27 -2.27
CA ALA A 155 -14.18 14.98 -0.91
C ALA A 155 -15.03 13.70 -0.86
N THR A 156 -14.92 12.93 0.22
CA THR A 156 -15.71 11.72 0.50
C THR A 156 -15.45 10.52 -0.41
N ASP A 157 -14.49 10.63 -1.33
CA ASP A 157 -14.11 9.54 -2.22
C ASP A 157 -13.12 8.60 -1.51
N ASP A 158 -13.45 7.31 -1.49
CA ASP A 158 -12.62 6.31 -0.85
C ASP A 158 -11.36 5.97 -1.67
N ILE A 159 -10.26 5.70 -0.96
CA ILE A 159 -9.09 5.02 -1.50
C ILE A 159 -8.94 3.66 -0.82
N THR A 160 -8.94 2.61 -1.63
CA THR A 160 -8.70 1.23 -1.19
C THR A 160 -7.38 0.72 -1.75
N ILE A 161 -6.56 0.15 -0.89
CA ILE A 161 -5.40 -0.65 -1.29
C ILE A 161 -5.60 -2.09 -0.84
N THR A 162 -5.41 -3.03 -1.76
CA THR A 162 -5.43 -4.47 -1.48
C THR A 162 -4.11 -5.11 -1.88
N LEU A 163 -3.52 -5.89 -0.98
CA LEU A 163 -2.35 -6.72 -1.23
C LEU A 163 -2.75 -8.20 -1.25
N GLU A 164 -2.37 -8.91 -2.31
CA GLU A 164 -2.53 -10.36 -2.41
C GLU A 164 -1.28 -11.05 -1.84
N LEU A 165 -1.40 -11.65 -0.65
CA LEU A 165 -0.30 -12.29 0.07
C LEU A 165 -0.33 -13.81 -0.10
N GLU A 166 0.81 -14.42 -0.39
CA GLU A 166 1.01 -15.87 -0.33
C GLU A 166 1.75 -16.28 0.96
N GLU A 167 1.25 -17.33 1.60
CA GLU A 167 1.88 -18.02 2.73
C GLU A 167 2.23 -19.46 2.37
N LEU A 168 3.40 -19.93 2.83
CA LEU A 168 3.75 -21.35 2.85
C LEU A 168 3.15 -22.02 4.09
N VAL A 169 2.19 -22.91 3.88
CA VAL A 169 1.58 -23.71 4.94
C VAL A 169 2.26 -25.08 4.99
N THR A 170 2.92 -25.35 6.12
CA THR A 170 3.45 -26.69 6.41
C THR A 170 2.28 -27.61 6.77
N VAL A 171 2.06 -28.66 5.96
CA VAL A 171 1.07 -29.69 6.25
C VAL A 171 1.68 -30.67 7.25
N THR A 172 1.27 -30.61 8.51
CA THR A 172 1.53 -31.68 9.48
C THR A 172 0.50 -32.78 9.25
N HIS A 173 0.97 -33.98 8.85
CA HIS A 173 0.12 -35.16 8.85
C HIS A 173 -0.13 -35.59 10.30
N PRO A 174 -1.40 -35.79 10.73
CA PRO A 174 -1.65 -36.45 11.99
C PRO A 174 -1.08 -37.87 11.92
N ALA A 175 -0.38 -38.27 12.98
CA ALA A 175 0.19 -39.60 13.14
C ALA A 175 -0.90 -40.68 13.26
#